data_AF-A0AAX6M6K6-F1
#
_entry.id   AF-A0AAX6M6K6-F1
#
_cell.length_a   1.000
_cell.length_b   1.000
_cell.length_c   1.000
_cell.angle_alpha   90.00
_cell.angle_beta   90.00
_cell.angle_gamma   90.00
#
_symmetry.space_group_name_H-M   'P 1'
#
loop_
_entity.id
_entity.type
_entity.pdbx_description
1 polymer ?
#
loop_
_entity_poly.entity_id
_entity_poly.type
_entity_poly.pdbx_seq_one_letter_code
_entity_poly.pdbx_strand_id
1 'polypeptide(L)'
;MAWNRVCQIHAHTAATPTAIQTWKQIPPMRRAVLTWIYLPISLNDEIIAFGPTIAARIRSMLTRFTLLFRLRLAGDVIVGPYQPSQHGPNGNAFFALTNQPISTLVYGWPEPQNKYISTIGAVLNETPRPDQDDSLPSPQLKKPNLGFPYYSFASLRNVIRVLVYDNPDTGFCRGILLHYNNGAERALGQCRIGVDPARIYDMPTIYTNEREWKKEDS
;
A
#
# COMPACT_ATOMS: atom_id res chain seq x y z
N MET A 1 14.48 18.57 0.03
CA MET A 1 13.35 17.88 0.71
C MET A 1 13.56 16.38 0.60
N ALA A 2 13.37 15.62 1.68
CA ALA A 2 13.43 14.17 1.64
C ALA A 2 12.05 13.62 1.25
N TRP A 3 11.90 13.24 -0.02
CA TRP A 3 10.69 12.60 -0.54
C TRP A 3 10.75 11.10 -0.15
N ASN A 4 9.60 10.48 0.14
CA ASN A 4 9.45 9.03 0.39
C ASN A 4 9.96 8.48 1.74
N ARG A 5 9.45 9.01 2.86
CA ARG A 5 9.67 8.46 4.20
C ARG A 5 8.35 8.08 4.88
N VAL A 6 8.36 7.01 5.67
CA VAL A 6 7.23 6.60 6.50
C VAL A 6 7.24 7.45 7.77
N CYS A 7 6.15 8.17 8.04
CA CYS A 7 6.06 9.03 9.23
C CYS A 7 5.57 8.26 10.46
N GLN A 8 4.56 7.43 10.27
CA GLN A 8 3.86 6.68 11.32
C GLN A 8 3.26 5.41 10.72
N ILE A 9 3.10 4.39 11.55
CA ILE A 9 2.40 3.14 11.23
C ILE A 9 1.31 2.92 12.29
N HIS A 10 0.14 2.49 11.86
CA HIS A 10 -0.97 2.16 12.74
C HIS A 10 -1.50 0.76 12.42
N ALA A 11 -1.45 -0.13 13.41
CA ALA A 11 -2.07 -1.44 13.32
C ALA A 11 -3.57 -1.32 13.67
N HIS A 12 -4.42 -1.66 12.71
CA HIS A 12 -5.86 -1.70 12.96
C HIS A 12 -6.19 -2.95 13.78
N THR A 13 -6.87 -2.75 14.90
CA THR A 13 -7.33 -3.83 15.79
C THR A 13 -8.78 -3.56 16.18
N ALA A 14 -9.46 -4.55 16.78
CA ALA A 14 -10.80 -4.32 17.33
C ALA A 14 -10.83 -3.17 18.37
N ALA A 15 -9.76 -3.01 19.15
CA ALA A 15 -9.63 -1.93 20.14
C ALA A 15 -9.24 -0.58 19.51
N THR A 16 -8.49 -0.61 18.41
CA THR A 16 -8.02 0.58 17.68
C THR A 16 -8.39 0.48 16.21
N PRO A 17 -9.68 0.68 15.86
CA PRO A 17 -10.16 0.47 14.50
C PRO A 17 -9.88 1.66 13.56
N THR A 18 -9.26 2.74 14.07
CA THR A 18 -8.96 3.94 13.27
C THR A 18 -7.59 4.50 13.62
N ALA A 19 -6.86 5.01 12.62
CA ALA A 19 -5.57 5.63 12.83
C ALA A 19 -5.64 7.13 13.23
N ILE A 20 -6.80 7.64 13.66
CA ILE A 20 -6.99 9.07 13.94
C ILE A 20 -6.04 9.59 15.04
N GLN A 21 -5.79 8.77 16.06
CA GLN A 21 -4.89 9.15 17.16
C GLN A 21 -3.44 9.22 16.67
N THR A 22 -3.00 8.23 15.90
CA THR A 22 -1.69 8.22 15.24
C THR A 22 -1.53 9.42 14.30
N TRP A 23 -2.57 9.77 13.54
CA TRP A 23 -2.58 10.96 12.67
C TRP A 23 -2.42 12.27 13.46
N LYS A 24 -3.08 12.39 14.61
CA LYS A 24 -2.99 13.58 15.49
C LYS A 24 -1.58 13.78 16.07
N GLN A 25 -0.77 12.74 16.20
CA GLN A 25 0.62 12.87 16.65
C GLN A 25 1.54 13.51 15.60
N ILE A 26 1.12 13.52 14.32
CA ILE A 26 1.90 14.13 13.24
C ILE A 26 1.71 15.67 13.28
N PRO A 27 2.79 16.48 13.16
CA PRO A 27 2.66 17.94 13.13
C PRO A 27 1.75 18.44 11.99
N PRO A 28 0.88 19.45 12.22
CA PRO A 28 -0.10 19.93 11.23
C PRO A 28 0.51 20.28 9.87
N MET A 29 1.65 20.97 9.83
CA MET A 29 2.32 21.35 8.57
C MET A 29 2.71 20.14 7.69
N ARG A 30 2.90 18.95 8.28
CA ARG A 30 3.22 17.74 7.51
C ARG A 30 1.98 17.05 6.98
N ARG A 31 0.85 17.11 7.71
CA ARG A 31 -0.40 16.44 7.35
C ARG A 31 -0.87 16.80 5.93
N ALA A 32 -0.64 18.03 5.50
CA ALA A 32 -1.04 18.53 4.17
C ALA A 32 -0.33 17.82 2.99
N VAL A 33 0.83 17.20 3.22
CA VAL A 33 1.67 16.61 2.17
C VAL A 33 1.86 15.09 2.33
N LEU A 34 1.13 14.46 3.25
CA LEU A 34 1.22 13.02 3.50
C LEU A 34 0.18 12.23 2.71
N THR A 35 0.65 11.11 2.15
CA THR A 35 -0.21 10.08 1.59
C THR A 35 -0.54 9.06 2.67
N TRP A 36 -1.83 8.82 2.89
CA TRP A 36 -2.30 7.74 3.77
C TRP A 36 -2.45 6.46 2.96
N ILE A 37 -1.76 5.39 3.34
CA ILE A 37 -1.86 4.08 2.68
C ILE A 37 -2.42 3.08 3.67
N TYR A 38 -3.45 2.35 3.26
CA TYR A 38 -4.00 1.23 4.01
C TYR A 38 -3.58 -0.08 3.34
N LEU A 39 -2.99 -0.98 4.11
CA LEU A 39 -2.65 -2.33 3.68
C LEU A 39 -3.63 -3.30 4.36
N PRO A 40 -4.70 -3.73 3.69
CA PRO A 40 -5.58 -4.74 4.26
C PRO A 40 -4.88 -6.10 4.30
N ILE A 41 -4.98 -6.76 5.44
CA ILE A 41 -4.58 -8.17 5.63
C ILE A 41 -5.81 -8.83 6.23
N SER A 42 -6.58 -9.55 5.42
CA SER A 42 -7.82 -10.18 5.91
C SER A 42 -7.50 -11.36 6.82
N LEU A 43 -8.45 -11.75 7.67
CA LEU A 43 -8.26 -12.81 8.68
C LEU A 43 -7.80 -14.15 8.07
N ASN A 44 -8.17 -14.42 6.82
CA ASN A 44 -7.88 -15.67 6.11
C ASN A 44 -6.68 -15.54 5.14
N ASP A 45 -6.08 -14.36 5.07
CA ASP A 45 -4.92 -14.06 4.24
C ASP A 45 -3.66 -13.95 5.11
N GLU A 46 -2.50 -14.17 4.50
CA GLU A 46 -1.21 -14.12 5.19
C GLU A 46 -0.17 -13.50 4.26
N ILE A 47 0.81 -12.83 4.85
CA ILE A 47 1.96 -12.32 4.10
C ILE A 47 2.96 -13.47 3.95
N ILE A 48 3.10 -13.97 2.73
CA ILE A 48 4.01 -15.08 2.38
C ILE A 48 5.38 -14.59 1.91
N ALA A 49 5.48 -13.31 1.55
CA ALA A 49 6.75 -12.66 1.27
C ALA A 49 6.69 -11.16 1.54
N PHE A 50 7.78 -10.60 2.05
CA PHE A 50 7.88 -9.19 2.38
C PHE A 50 9.29 -8.68 2.11
N GLY A 51 9.41 -7.46 1.57
CA GLY A 51 10.72 -6.85 1.45
C GLY A 51 10.77 -5.48 0.80
N PRO A 52 11.85 -4.74 1.02
CA PRO A 52 12.08 -3.44 0.40
C PRO A 52 12.63 -3.58 -1.02
N THR A 53 12.45 -2.53 -1.82
CA THR A 53 13.21 -2.34 -3.06
C THR A 53 14.66 -1.96 -2.72
N ILE A 54 15.63 -2.64 -3.33
CA ILE A 54 17.07 -2.35 -3.24
C ILE A 54 17.57 -1.98 -4.64
N ALA A 55 18.38 -0.91 -4.75
CA ALA A 55 19.00 -0.50 -6.02
C ALA A 55 20.48 -0.90 -6.04
N ALA A 56 20.92 -1.67 -7.05
CA ALA A 56 22.27 -2.25 -7.11
C ALA A 56 23.44 -1.25 -7.13
N ARG A 57 23.20 0.02 -7.48
CA ARG A 57 24.26 1.05 -7.61
C ARG A 57 24.25 2.14 -6.54
N ILE A 58 23.30 2.14 -5.61
CA ILE A 58 23.20 3.17 -4.58
C ILE A 58 23.39 2.50 -3.20
N ARG A 59 24.61 2.56 -2.67
CA ARG A 59 24.92 2.21 -1.26
C ARG A 59 24.31 3.19 -0.25
N SER A 60 23.57 4.20 -0.70
CA SER A 60 22.76 5.04 0.18
C SER A 60 21.49 4.28 0.55
N MET A 61 21.57 3.50 1.64
CA MET A 61 20.41 2.97 2.39
C MET A 61 19.40 4.06 2.80
N LEU A 62 19.79 5.33 2.69
CA LEU A 62 18.95 6.45 3.02
C LEU A 62 18.12 6.84 1.79
N THR A 63 16.82 6.52 1.84
CA THR A 63 15.73 7.52 1.78
C THR A 63 14.49 7.15 0.96
N ARG A 64 14.36 5.95 0.39
CA ARG A 64 13.19 5.68 -0.48
C ARG A 64 12.56 4.30 -0.25
N PHE A 65 11.68 4.24 0.74
CA PHE A 65 10.96 3.04 1.15
C PHE A 65 9.82 2.72 0.16
N THR A 66 10.11 1.86 -0.82
CA THR A 66 9.06 1.13 -1.54
C THR A 66 9.11 -0.31 -1.04
N LEU A 67 7.99 -0.81 -0.52
CA LEU A 67 7.85 -2.13 0.06
C LEU A 67 6.95 -2.98 -0.83
N LEU A 68 7.28 -4.25 -0.99
CA LEU A 68 6.40 -5.25 -1.59
C LEU A 68 5.95 -6.21 -0.49
N PHE A 69 4.64 -6.40 -0.44
CA PHE A 69 3.96 -7.43 0.35
C PHE A 69 3.33 -8.41 -0.64
N ARG A 70 3.68 -9.68 -0.55
CA ARG A 70 2.99 -10.75 -1.26
C ARG A 70 2.07 -11.44 -0.27
N LEU A 71 0.78 -11.29 -0.49
CA LEU A 71 -0.25 -11.95 0.27
C LEU A 71 -0.70 -13.22 -0.46
N ARG A 72 -1.05 -14.29 0.28
CA ARG A 72 -1.47 -15.57 -0.29
C ARG A 72 -2.72 -15.44 -1.15
N LEU A 73 -3.71 -14.65 -0.72
CA LEU A 73 -4.99 -14.48 -1.42
C LEU A 73 -5.02 -13.18 -2.23
N ALA A 74 -4.55 -12.08 -1.67
CA ALA A 74 -4.58 -10.77 -2.33
C ALA A 74 -3.46 -10.56 -3.36
N GLY A 75 -2.43 -11.41 -3.38
CA GLY A 75 -1.28 -11.31 -4.28
C GLY A 75 -0.35 -10.14 -3.92
N ASP A 76 0.29 -9.56 -4.94
CA ASP A 76 1.31 -8.52 -4.75
C ASP A 76 0.72 -7.13 -4.48
N VAL A 77 1.08 -6.54 -3.35
CA VAL A 77 0.74 -5.17 -2.94
C VAL A 77 2.03 -4.38 -2.74
N ILE A 78 2.17 -3.28 -3.49
CA ILE A 78 3.34 -2.39 -3.37
C ILE A 78 2.93 -1.13 -2.63
N VAL A 79 3.68 -0.82 -1.57
CA VAL A 79 3.50 0.37 -0.74
C VAL A 79 4.67 1.30 -0.96
N GLY A 80 4.41 2.44 -1.61
CA GLY A 80 5.42 3.46 -1.88
C GLY A 80 5.24 4.11 -3.25
N PRO A 81 6.04 5.14 -3.56
CA PRO A 81 6.02 5.80 -4.85
C PRO A 81 6.67 4.92 -5.93
N TYR A 82 6.14 5.05 -7.14
CA TYR A 82 6.80 4.62 -8.36
C TYR A 82 8.10 5.41 -8.56
N GLN A 83 9.15 4.71 -8.97
CA GLN A 83 10.45 5.32 -9.25
C GLN A 83 10.88 4.99 -10.67
N PRO A 84 10.90 5.99 -11.58
CA PRO A 84 11.30 5.79 -12.97
C PRO A 84 12.71 5.24 -13.13
N SER A 85 13.64 5.63 -12.25
CA SER A 85 15.04 5.18 -12.27
C SER A 85 15.24 3.73 -11.84
N GLN A 86 14.20 3.10 -11.29
CA GLN A 86 14.23 1.71 -10.79
C GLN A 86 13.71 0.70 -11.81
N HIS A 87 12.83 1.11 -12.74
CA HIS A 87 12.07 0.20 -13.61
C HIS A 87 12.21 0.50 -15.13
N GLY A 88 13.33 1.10 -15.55
CA GLY A 88 13.67 1.28 -16.98
C GLY A 88 14.62 0.19 -17.50
N PRO A 89 14.96 0.18 -18.81
CA PRO A 89 15.91 -0.78 -19.39
C PRO A 89 17.32 -0.76 -18.75
N ASN A 90 17.65 0.31 -18.00
CA ASN A 90 18.88 0.45 -17.21
C ASN A 90 18.62 0.44 -15.69
N GLY A 91 17.41 0.09 -15.25
CA GLY A 91 16.99 0.08 -13.85
C GLY A 91 17.43 -1.21 -13.16
N ASN A 92 18.33 -1.10 -12.18
CA ASN A 92 18.86 -2.24 -11.43
C ASN A 92 18.23 -2.37 -10.04
N ALA A 93 16.92 -2.16 -9.93
CA ALA A 93 16.23 -2.26 -8.65
C ALA A 93 15.39 -3.53 -8.60
N PHE A 94 15.53 -4.28 -7.51
CA PHE A 94 14.79 -5.51 -7.26
C PHE A 94 14.23 -5.49 -5.83
N PHE A 95 13.19 -6.26 -5.58
CA PHE A 95 12.69 -6.46 -4.22
C PHE A 95 13.50 -7.56 -3.53
N ALA A 96 14.10 -7.24 -2.39
CA ALA A 96 14.76 -8.23 -1.55
C ALA A 96 13.71 -8.84 -0.61
N LEU A 97 13.00 -9.85 -1.11
CA LEU A 97 11.89 -10.49 -0.41
C LEU A 97 12.37 -11.60 0.52
N THR A 98 11.75 -11.69 1.69
CA THR A 98 11.66 -12.98 2.40
C THR A 98 10.75 -13.89 1.57
N ASN A 99 11.09 -15.16 1.42
CA ASN A 99 10.29 -16.17 0.71
C ASN A 99 9.44 -17.03 1.67
N GLN A 100 9.39 -16.67 2.95
CA GLN A 100 8.71 -17.42 3.99
C GLN A 100 7.55 -16.61 4.59
N PRO A 101 6.46 -17.29 5.00
CA PRO A 101 5.39 -16.67 5.76
C PRO A 101 5.90 -15.92 6.99
N ILE A 102 5.43 -14.70 7.17
CA ILE A 102 5.80 -13.85 8.31
C ILE A 102 4.67 -13.86 9.36
N SER A 103 5.05 -13.91 10.64
CA SER A 103 4.11 -13.81 11.77
C SER A 103 3.85 -12.35 12.14
N THR A 104 4.90 -11.54 12.10
CA THR A 104 4.89 -10.20 12.71
C THR A 104 5.71 -9.23 11.88
N LEU A 105 5.13 -8.06 11.60
CA LEU A 105 5.87 -6.92 11.09
C LEU A 105 6.41 -6.09 12.26
N VAL A 106 7.69 -5.75 12.20
CA VAL A 106 8.37 -4.93 13.22
C VAL A 106 8.87 -3.64 12.59
N TYR A 107 8.83 -2.55 13.33
CA TYR A 107 9.40 -1.29 12.89
C TYR A 107 10.08 -0.56 14.03
N GLY A 108 11.13 0.20 13.71
CA GLY A 108 11.82 1.05 14.67
C GLY A 108 10.95 2.25 15.02
N TRP A 109 10.71 2.47 16.30
CA TRP A 109 10.00 3.66 16.77
C TRP A 109 10.76 4.93 16.36
N PRO A 110 10.11 5.95 15.78
CA PRO A 110 10.79 7.16 15.35
C PRO A 110 11.36 7.92 16.56
N GLU A 111 12.66 8.16 16.55
CA GLU A 111 13.34 8.94 17.60
C GLU A 111 12.90 10.42 17.58
N PRO A 112 12.98 11.15 18.70
CA PRO A 112 12.63 12.58 18.76
C PRO A 112 13.36 13.44 17.72
N GLN A 113 14.59 13.05 17.38
CA GLN A 113 15.46 13.72 16.40
C GLN A 113 15.14 13.27 14.96
N ASN A 114 14.79 11.99 14.77
CA ASN A 114 14.41 11.42 13.48
C ASN A 114 12.90 11.15 13.43
N LYS A 115 12.14 12.15 12.97
CA LYS A 115 10.68 12.15 12.89
C LYS A 115 10.09 11.19 11.83
N TYR A 116 10.81 10.14 11.45
CA TYR A 116 10.44 9.17 10.41
C TYR A 116 10.91 7.78 10.81
N ILE A 117 10.14 6.77 10.44
CA ILE A 117 10.50 5.36 10.58
C ILE A 117 11.57 5.05 9.53
N SER A 118 12.75 4.62 10.00
CA SER A 118 13.90 4.25 9.17
C SER A 118 14.16 2.75 9.09
N THR A 119 13.51 1.96 9.95
CA THR A 119 13.73 0.52 10.06
C THR A 119 12.39 -0.18 10.03
N ILE A 120 12.25 -1.15 9.13
CA ILE A 120 11.12 -2.07 9.04
C ILE A 120 11.69 -3.45 8.81
N GLY A 121 11.18 -4.44 9.51
CA GLY A 121 11.55 -5.85 9.37
C GLY A 121 10.35 -6.76 9.56
N ALA A 122 10.59 -8.06 9.50
CA ALA A 122 9.59 -9.08 9.73
C ALA A 122 10.18 -10.23 10.56
N VAL A 123 9.33 -10.85 11.37
CA VAL A 123 9.60 -12.10 12.07
C VAL A 123 8.95 -13.23 11.27
N LEU A 124 9.71 -14.27 10.96
CA LEU A 124 9.23 -15.41 10.19
C LEU A 124 8.45 -16.38 11.08
N ASN A 125 7.52 -17.14 10.49
CA ASN A 125 6.80 -18.22 11.20
C ASN A 125 7.72 -19.41 11.53
N GLU A 126 8.71 -19.68 10.68
CA GLU A 126 9.66 -20.79 10.82
C GLU A 126 11.10 -20.28 10.73
N THR A 127 12.06 -21.10 11.16
CA THR A 127 13.48 -20.81 10.97
C THR A 127 13.83 -20.83 9.47
N PRO A 128 14.61 -19.84 8.98
CA PRO A 128 15.04 -19.78 7.59
C PRO A 128 15.68 -21.09 7.12
N ARG A 129 15.30 -21.58 5.93
CA ARG A 129 15.96 -22.73 5.32
C ARG A 129 17.08 -22.20 4.40
N PRO A 130 18.35 -22.52 4.66
CA PRO A 130 19.48 -21.86 3.99
C PRO A 130 19.68 -22.20 2.50
N ASP A 131 19.00 -23.21 1.96
CA ASP A 131 19.29 -23.77 0.63
C ASP A 131 18.22 -23.49 -0.45
N GLN A 132 17.31 -22.55 -0.22
CA GLN A 132 16.24 -22.27 -1.19
C GLN A 132 16.64 -21.08 -2.08
N ASP A 133 16.70 -21.30 -3.40
CA ASP A 133 16.86 -20.21 -4.37
C ASP A 133 15.55 -19.41 -4.42
N ASP A 134 15.60 -18.25 -3.79
CA ASP A 134 14.44 -17.51 -3.27
C ASP A 134 14.08 -16.29 -4.10
N SER A 135 14.49 -16.29 -5.37
CA SER A 135 14.15 -15.24 -6.31
C SER A 135 12.67 -15.33 -6.71
N LEU A 136 11.79 -14.82 -5.85
CA LEU A 136 10.42 -14.55 -6.22
C LEU A 136 10.41 -13.55 -7.39
N PRO A 137 9.68 -13.84 -8.49
CA PRO A 137 9.66 -12.95 -9.63
C PRO A 137 9.12 -11.59 -9.20
N SER A 138 9.86 -10.55 -9.57
CA SER A 138 9.41 -9.17 -9.34
C SER A 138 8.15 -8.93 -10.15
N PRO A 139 7.15 -8.23 -9.58
CA PRO A 139 5.93 -7.91 -10.32
C PRO A 139 6.27 -7.08 -11.57
N GLN A 140 5.59 -7.37 -12.69
CA GLN A 140 5.73 -6.58 -13.90
C GLN A 140 4.96 -5.26 -13.74
N LEU A 141 5.70 -4.16 -13.61
CA LEU A 141 5.12 -2.84 -13.37
C LEU A 141 5.15 -2.02 -14.65
N LYS A 142 3.97 -1.55 -15.07
CA LYS A 142 3.87 -0.59 -16.18
C LYS A 142 4.39 0.76 -15.72
N LYS A 143 5.19 1.42 -16.56
CA LYS A 143 5.62 2.79 -16.32
C LYS A 143 4.39 3.71 -16.34
N PRO A 144 4.11 4.45 -15.26
CA PRO A 144 3.06 5.44 -15.25
C PRO A 144 3.47 6.68 -16.05
N ASN A 145 2.49 7.39 -16.58
CA ASN A 145 2.68 8.66 -17.31
C ASN A 145 2.76 9.89 -16.37
N LEU A 146 2.83 9.66 -15.05
CA LEU A 146 2.88 10.69 -14.01
C LEU A 146 4.27 10.73 -13.36
N GLY A 147 4.67 11.90 -12.85
CA GLY A 147 6.03 12.12 -12.33
C GLY A 147 6.43 11.18 -11.18
N PHE A 148 5.66 11.15 -10.09
CA PHE A 148 5.95 10.34 -8.90
C PHE A 148 4.67 9.77 -8.26
N PRO A 149 3.85 8.99 -8.98
CA PRO A 149 2.62 8.43 -8.43
C PRO A 149 2.93 7.34 -7.40
N TYR A 150 1.99 7.08 -6.49
CA TYR A 150 2.01 5.88 -5.66
C TYR A 150 1.43 4.69 -6.42
N TYR A 151 1.93 3.49 -6.15
CA TYR A 151 1.32 2.28 -6.69
C TYR A 151 -0.10 2.12 -6.17
N SER A 152 -1.04 1.91 -7.09
CA SER A 152 -2.43 1.63 -6.76
C SER A 152 -3.07 0.90 -7.93
N PHE A 153 -3.20 -0.42 -7.78
CA PHE A 153 -3.81 -1.29 -8.78
C PHE A 153 -4.41 -2.52 -8.10
N ALA A 154 -5.48 -3.04 -8.68
CA ALA A 154 -6.12 -4.26 -8.23
C ALA A 154 -6.97 -4.85 -9.37
N SER A 155 -7.16 -6.16 -9.36
CA SER A 155 -8.10 -6.81 -10.29
C SER A 155 -9.53 -6.47 -9.88
N LEU A 156 -10.41 -6.26 -10.86
CA LEU A 156 -11.85 -6.12 -10.63
C LEU A 156 -12.60 -7.45 -10.72
N ARG A 157 -11.91 -8.53 -11.10
CA ARG A 157 -12.50 -9.87 -11.17
C ARG A 157 -12.82 -10.38 -9.77
N ASN A 158 -13.99 -11.01 -9.64
CA ASN A 158 -14.44 -11.67 -8.41
C ASN A 158 -14.56 -10.75 -7.19
N VAL A 159 -14.67 -9.43 -7.40
CA VAL A 159 -15.00 -8.49 -6.34
C VAL A 159 -16.47 -8.65 -5.99
N ILE A 160 -16.75 -8.85 -4.70
CA ILE A 160 -18.11 -9.04 -4.17
C ILE A 160 -18.60 -7.83 -3.38
N ARG A 161 -17.70 -6.93 -2.99
CA ARG A 161 -18.06 -5.68 -2.29
C ARG A 161 -17.01 -4.60 -2.52
N VAL A 162 -17.48 -3.37 -2.65
CA VAL A 162 -16.65 -2.17 -2.84
C VAL A 162 -17.05 -1.12 -1.81
N LEU A 163 -16.07 -0.60 -1.09
CA LEU A 163 -16.21 0.56 -0.22
C LEU A 163 -15.51 1.75 -0.87
N VAL A 164 -16.24 2.80 -1.18
CA VAL A 164 -15.70 4.06 -1.75
C VAL A 164 -15.61 5.10 -0.64
N TYR A 165 -14.41 5.59 -0.39
CA TYR A 165 -14.12 6.65 0.56
C TYR A 165 -14.00 7.98 -0.19
N ASP A 166 -14.88 8.92 0.13
CA ASP A 166 -14.88 10.24 -0.49
C ASP A 166 -14.17 11.26 0.41
N ASN A 167 -13.51 12.23 -0.21
CA ASN A 167 -13.02 13.40 0.50
C ASN A 167 -14.21 14.29 0.91
N PRO A 168 -14.48 14.51 2.21
CA PRO A 168 -15.62 15.32 2.63
C PRO A 168 -15.53 16.75 2.12
N ASP A 169 -14.32 17.30 1.97
CA ASP A 169 -14.13 18.70 1.57
C ASP A 169 -14.37 18.94 0.08
N THR A 170 -14.12 17.95 -0.77
CA THR A 170 -14.15 18.12 -2.24
C THR A 170 -15.17 17.21 -2.94
N GLY A 171 -15.77 16.25 -2.23
CA GLY A 171 -16.65 15.23 -2.81
C GLY A 171 -15.96 14.25 -3.77
N PHE A 172 -14.64 14.32 -3.92
CA PHE A 172 -13.89 13.44 -4.82
C PHE A 172 -13.54 12.13 -4.15
N CYS A 173 -13.61 11.03 -4.91
CA CYS A 173 -13.14 9.72 -4.48
C CYS A 173 -11.67 9.82 -4.04
N ARG A 174 -11.42 9.48 -2.79
CA ARG A 174 -10.11 9.50 -2.15
C ARG A 174 -9.49 8.11 -2.08
N GLY A 175 -10.30 7.08 -1.87
CA GLY A 175 -9.85 5.68 -1.83
C GLY A 175 -10.97 4.69 -2.09
N ILE A 176 -10.60 3.47 -2.48
CA ILE A 176 -11.52 2.36 -2.75
C ILE A 176 -10.98 1.10 -2.07
N LEU A 177 -11.78 0.45 -1.24
CA LEU A 177 -11.47 -0.86 -0.65
C LEU A 177 -12.32 -1.93 -1.32
N LEU A 178 -11.67 -2.94 -1.87
CA LEU A 178 -12.28 -4.07 -2.58
C LEU A 178 -12.25 -5.30 -1.68
N HIS A 179 -13.37 -5.99 -1.58
CA HIS A 179 -13.46 -7.33 -0.98
C HIS A 179 -13.76 -8.35 -2.07
N TYR A 180 -12.99 -9.44 -2.07
CA TYR A 180 -13.07 -10.49 -3.08
C TYR A 180 -13.80 -11.72 -2.55
N ASN A 181 -14.37 -12.52 -3.46
CA ASN A 181 -15.08 -13.75 -3.09
C ASN A 181 -14.20 -14.78 -2.37
N ASN A 182 -12.89 -14.75 -2.60
CA ASN A 182 -11.92 -15.63 -1.95
C ASN A 182 -11.52 -15.14 -0.54
N GLY A 183 -12.11 -14.04 -0.06
CA GLY A 183 -11.80 -13.44 1.24
C GLY A 183 -10.60 -12.50 1.23
N ALA A 184 -9.94 -12.29 0.09
CA ALA A 184 -8.90 -11.27 -0.05
C ALA A 184 -9.48 -9.86 0.02
N GLU A 185 -8.62 -8.88 0.30
CA GLU A 185 -8.95 -7.46 0.28
C GLU A 185 -7.85 -6.65 -0.43
N ARG A 186 -8.24 -5.59 -1.13
CA ARG A 186 -7.29 -4.68 -1.80
C ARG A 186 -7.72 -3.23 -1.62
N ALA A 187 -6.79 -2.37 -1.24
CA ALA A 187 -7.02 -0.94 -1.14
C ALA A 187 -6.40 -0.19 -2.34
N LEU A 188 -7.14 0.79 -2.86
CA LEU A 188 -6.73 1.71 -3.90
C LEU A 188 -6.84 3.15 -3.37
N GLY A 189 -5.90 4.02 -3.74
CA GLY A 189 -5.83 5.39 -3.22
C GLY A 189 -5.63 5.44 -1.69
N GLN A 190 -6.23 6.44 -1.05
CA GLN A 190 -6.11 6.68 0.39
C GLN A 190 -7.39 6.26 1.12
N CYS A 191 -7.46 4.99 1.54
CA CYS A 191 -8.56 4.48 2.35
C CYS A 191 -8.33 4.82 3.84
N ARG A 192 -9.05 5.81 4.38
CA ARG A 192 -8.93 6.23 5.79
C ARG A 192 -10.03 5.60 6.63
N ILE A 193 -9.79 4.36 7.06
CA ILE A 193 -10.77 3.53 7.76
C ILE A 193 -11.28 4.22 9.04
N GLY A 194 -12.60 4.32 9.14
CA GLY A 194 -13.31 4.98 10.25
C GLY A 194 -13.04 6.48 10.41
N VAL A 195 -12.47 7.12 9.38
CA VAL A 195 -12.19 8.57 9.36
C VAL A 195 -13.00 9.23 8.26
N ASP A 196 -12.83 8.79 7.02
CA ASP A 196 -13.60 9.30 5.89
C ASP A 196 -14.92 8.51 5.75
N PRO A 197 -16.03 9.16 5.34
CA PRO A 197 -17.28 8.45 5.09
C PRO A 197 -17.11 7.45 3.94
N ALA A 198 -17.75 6.29 4.07
CA ALA A 198 -17.68 5.21 3.10
C ALA A 198 -19.06 4.89 2.51
N ARG A 199 -19.14 4.77 1.18
CA ARG A 199 -20.29 4.21 0.47
C ARG A 199 -20.03 2.74 0.13
N ILE A 200 -20.99 1.88 0.43
CA ILE A 200 -20.88 0.43 0.24
C ILE A 200 -21.68 0.01 -0.99
N TYR A 201 -21.06 -0.81 -1.84
CA TYR A 201 -21.68 -1.42 -3.00
C TYR A 201 -21.44 -2.93 -2.95
N ASP A 202 -22.52 -3.71 -2.86
CA ASP A 202 -22.48 -5.16 -2.87
C ASP A 202 -22.70 -5.72 -4.27
N MET A 203 -21.99 -6.80 -4.60
CA MET A 203 -22.07 -7.56 -5.86
C MET A 203 -22.07 -6.65 -7.10
N PRO A 204 -21.04 -5.81 -7.29
CA PRO A 204 -20.99 -4.90 -8.44
C PRO A 204 -20.91 -5.68 -9.75
N THR A 205 -21.93 -5.53 -10.59
CA THR A 205 -22.04 -6.23 -11.88
C THR A 205 -21.43 -5.46 -13.05
N ILE A 206 -21.21 -4.15 -12.91
CA ILE A 206 -20.68 -3.28 -13.98
C ILE A 206 -19.73 -2.24 -13.36
N TYR A 207 -18.52 -2.12 -13.91
CA TYR A 207 -17.59 -1.01 -13.63
C TYR A 207 -17.57 -0.07 -14.84
N THR A 208 -18.56 0.81 -14.95
CA THR A 208 -18.54 1.91 -15.92
C THR A 208 -18.09 3.19 -15.24
N ASN A 209 -17.15 3.89 -15.87
CA ASN A 209 -16.75 5.22 -15.44
C ASN A 209 -17.81 6.20 -15.99
N GLU A 210 -18.97 6.28 -15.34
CA GLU A 210 -20.08 7.16 -15.77
C GLU A 210 -19.74 8.63 -15.49
N ARG A 211 -19.06 9.25 -16.45
CA ARG A 211 -19.35 10.62 -16.86
C ARG A 211 -20.06 10.56 -18.21
N GLU A 212 -21.30 10.08 -18.22
CA GLU A 212 -22.21 10.43 -19.31
C GLU A 212 -22.63 11.88 -19.08
N TRP A 213 -22.01 12.76 -19.87
CA TRP A 213 -22.50 14.12 -20.05
C TRP A 213 -23.90 14.03 -20.63
N LYS A 214 -24.88 14.56 -19.91
CA LYS A 214 -26.19 14.87 -20.46
C LYS A 214 -25.97 15.68 -21.74
N LYS A 215 -26.35 15.11 -22.89
CA LYS A 215 -26.83 15.93 -24.00
C LYS A 215 -28.16 16.53 -23.52
N GLU A 216 -28.15 17.81 -23.21
CA GLU A 216 -29.37 18.61 -23.27
C GLU A 216 -29.68 18.84 -24.75
N ASP A 217 -30.67 18.10 -25.24
CA ASP A 217 -31.45 18.54 -26.39
C ASP A 217 -32.34 19.70 -25.93
N SER A 218 -32.12 20.89 -26.50
CA SER A 218 -33.09 21.97 -26.71
C SER A 218 -32.55 22.94 -27.75
#